data_AF-F0WCB6-F1
#
_entry.id   AF-F0WCB6-F1
#
_cell.length_a   1.000
_cell.length_b   1.000
_cell.length_c   1.000
_cell.angle_alpha   90.00
_cell.angle_beta   90.00
_cell.angle_gamma   90.00
#
_symmetry.space_group_name_H-M   'P 1'
#
loop_
_entity.id
_entity.type
_entity.pdbx_description
1 polymer ?
#
loop_
_entity_poly.entity_id
_entity_poly.type
_entity_poly.pdbx_seq_one_letter_code
_entity_poly.pdbx_strand_id
1 'polypeptide(L)'
;MAETMTNTASNVSQTLSFNAPHRVIQVKPTKMTLLRASGASNSNARALGRLGVDIEFLEKEKGMKKLGVCDLDIFREKELRKLTGMNRRKKTTKPEFVFGFTSEQMVRDKAIRLLGTSEHEVFEDVCQRASTLGLQQNFVHYNRKN
;
A
#
# COMPACT_ATOMS: atom_id res chain seq x y z
N MET A 1 18.53 -48.38 -19.51
CA MET A 1 17.66 -47.61 -20.42
C MET A 1 16.24 -47.84 -19.95
N ALA A 2 15.60 -46.81 -19.42
CA ALA A 2 14.28 -46.88 -18.79
C ALA A 2 13.21 -46.50 -19.81
N GLU A 3 12.21 -47.35 -20.00
CA GLU A 3 11.06 -47.09 -20.85
C GLU A 3 9.85 -46.63 -20.04
N THR A 4 9.10 -45.78 -20.72
CA THR A 4 8.13 -44.82 -20.22
C THR A 4 6.72 -45.40 -20.18
N MET A 5 5.97 -44.90 -19.19
CA MET A 5 4.53 -44.99 -18.88
C MET A 5 3.54 -45.11 -20.04
N THR A 6 2.41 -45.80 -19.79
CA THR A 6 1.03 -45.23 -19.87
C THR A 6 0.04 -46.12 -19.12
N ASN A 7 -0.55 -45.63 -18.03
CA ASN A 7 -1.61 -46.34 -17.29
C ASN A 7 -2.98 -45.72 -17.65
N THR A 8 -3.82 -46.52 -18.29
CA THR A 8 -5.13 -46.13 -18.84
C THR A 8 -6.17 -46.14 -17.73
N ALA A 9 -6.62 -44.97 -17.27
CA ALA A 9 -7.73 -44.86 -16.32
C ALA A 9 -9.06 -44.85 -17.08
N SER A 10 -9.80 -45.96 -17.04
CA SER A 10 -11.15 -46.10 -17.57
C SER A 10 -12.17 -45.47 -16.61
N ASN A 11 -12.66 -44.28 -16.92
CA ASN A 11 -13.82 -43.69 -16.24
C ASN A 11 -15.11 -44.29 -16.82
N VAL A 12 -15.76 -45.17 -16.06
CA VAL A 12 -17.09 -45.70 -16.34
C VAL A 12 -18.12 -44.74 -15.72
N SER A 13 -18.78 -43.92 -16.54
CA SER A 13 -19.97 -43.18 -16.13
C SER A 13 -21.21 -43.97 -16.51
N GLN A 14 -21.89 -44.53 -15.51
CA GLN A 14 -23.18 -45.19 -15.66
C GLN A 14 -24.26 -44.14 -15.98
N THR A 15 -24.94 -44.27 -17.12
CA THR A 15 -26.06 -43.41 -17.50
C THR A 15 -27.38 -44.08 -17.11
N LEU A 16 -28.09 -43.50 -16.14
CA LEU A 16 -29.48 -43.86 -15.83
C LEU A 16 -30.39 -43.28 -16.94
N SER A 17 -31.05 -44.16 -17.67
CA SER A 17 -32.01 -43.82 -18.73
C SER A 17 -33.38 -43.50 -18.13
N PHE A 18 -33.86 -42.28 -18.34
CA PHE A 18 -35.25 -41.88 -18.11
C PHE A 18 -35.88 -41.52 -19.46
N ASN A 19 -36.90 -42.28 -19.84
CA ASN A 19 -37.61 -42.15 -21.10
C ASN A 19 -38.77 -41.15 -20.92
N ALA A 20 -38.52 -39.87 -21.19
CA ALA A 20 -39.55 -38.83 -21.23
C ALA A 20 -39.44 -38.02 -22.54
N PRO A 21 -40.55 -37.62 -23.18
CA PRO A 21 -40.50 -36.89 -24.44
C PRO A 21 -39.85 -35.51 -24.26
N HIS A 22 -38.70 -35.31 -24.88
CA HIS A 22 -37.93 -34.07 -24.90
C HIS A 22 -38.73 -32.95 -25.60
N ARG A 23 -39.33 -32.04 -24.82
CA ARG A 23 -39.63 -30.69 -25.33
C ARG A 23 -38.32 -29.92 -25.40
N VAL A 24 -37.82 -29.67 -26.61
CA VAL A 24 -36.64 -28.86 -26.87
C VAL A 24 -37.00 -27.39 -26.61
N ILE A 25 -36.77 -26.92 -25.38
CA ILE A 25 -36.79 -25.47 -25.09
C ILE A 25 -35.49 -24.90 -25.63
N GLN A 26 -35.56 -24.19 -26.76
CA GLN A 26 -34.43 -23.43 -27.29
C GLN A 26 -34.15 -22.23 -26.39
N VAL A 27 -33.35 -22.43 -25.34
CA VAL A 27 -32.80 -21.33 -24.55
C VAL A 27 -31.62 -20.75 -25.33
N LYS A 28 -31.80 -19.55 -25.89
CA LYS A 28 -30.70 -18.81 -26.52
C LYS A 28 -29.60 -18.61 -25.48
N PRO A 29 -28.33 -18.95 -25.75
CA PRO A 29 -27.25 -18.67 -24.83
C PRO A 29 -27.09 -17.15 -24.70
N THR A 30 -27.45 -16.61 -23.54
CA THR A 30 -27.13 -15.23 -23.17
C THR A 30 -25.60 -15.13 -23.13
N LYS A 31 -25.02 -14.51 -24.16
CA LYS A 31 -23.60 -14.15 -24.17
C LYS A 31 -23.36 -13.21 -22.99
N MET A 32 -22.81 -13.74 -21.90
CA MET A 32 -22.24 -12.94 -20.84
C MET A 32 -21.01 -12.24 -21.40
N THR A 33 -21.22 -11.06 -21.98
CA THR A 33 -20.12 -10.17 -22.37
C THR A 33 -19.36 -9.85 -21.10
N LEU A 34 -18.14 -10.37 -21.00
CA LEU A 34 -17.20 -10.05 -19.94
C LEU A 34 -16.91 -8.54 -20.06
N LEU A 35 -17.65 -7.72 -19.31
CA LEU A 35 -17.40 -6.28 -19.24
C LEU A 35 -16.01 -6.11 -18.65
N ARG A 36 -15.04 -5.95 -19.54
CA ARG A 36 -13.68 -5.54 -19.23
C ARG A 36 -13.85 -4.20 -18.52
N ALA A 37 -13.67 -4.18 -17.20
CA ALA A 37 -13.68 -2.96 -16.39
C ALA A 37 -12.50 -2.08 -16.83
N SER A 38 -12.72 -1.34 -17.91
CA SER A 38 -11.98 -0.13 -18.26
C SER A 38 -12.04 0.79 -17.05
N GLY A 39 -10.93 1.49 -16.79
CA GLY A 39 -10.69 2.28 -15.59
C GLY A 39 -11.90 3.09 -15.11
N ALA A 40 -11.97 3.29 -13.80
CA ALA A 40 -13.04 4.01 -13.13
C ALA A 40 -13.35 5.31 -13.89
N SER A 41 -14.48 5.32 -14.60
CA SER A 41 -15.10 6.55 -15.09
C SER A 41 -15.31 7.48 -13.88
N ASN A 42 -15.08 8.78 -14.07
CA ASN A 42 -15.19 9.81 -13.02
C ASN A 42 -16.52 9.76 -12.24
N SER A 43 -17.60 9.23 -12.84
CA SER A 43 -18.89 9.00 -12.18
C SER A 43 -18.85 7.90 -11.11
N ASN A 44 -18.04 6.86 -11.29
CA ASN A 44 -17.93 5.71 -10.39
C ASN A 44 -17.04 6.02 -9.18
N ALA A 45 -16.02 6.88 -9.36
CA ALA A 45 -15.16 7.32 -8.27
C ALA A 45 -15.95 8.01 -7.14
N ARG A 46 -16.90 8.88 -7.49
CA ARG A 46 -17.74 9.59 -6.50
C ARG A 46 -18.69 8.65 -5.76
N ALA A 47 -19.22 7.62 -6.42
CA ALA A 47 -20.07 6.61 -5.80
C ALA A 47 -19.27 5.69 -4.85
N LEU A 48 -18.10 5.25 -5.28
CA LEU A 48 -17.17 4.44 -4.47
C LEU A 48 -16.70 5.19 -3.21
N GLY A 49 -16.41 6.49 -3.34
CA GLY A 49 -16.07 7.34 -2.20
C GLY A 49 -17.19 7.44 -1.16
N ARG A 50 -18.47 7.46 -1.60
CA ARG A 50 -19.63 7.47 -0.68
C ARG A 50 -19.85 6.11 0.01
N LEU A 51 -19.38 5.02 -0.59
CA LEU A 51 -19.38 3.67 -0.01
C LEU A 51 -18.18 3.42 0.92
N GLY A 52 -17.31 4.43 1.13
CA GLY A 52 -16.11 4.31 1.96
C GLY A 52 -14.98 3.52 1.31
N VAL A 53 -15.04 3.30 -0.01
CA VAL A 53 -13.98 2.59 -0.73
C VAL A 53 -12.79 3.52 -0.95
N ASP A 54 -11.61 3.09 -0.50
CA ASP A 54 -10.35 3.78 -0.75
C ASP A 54 -9.93 3.55 -2.22
N ILE A 55 -10.24 4.53 -3.07
CA ILE A 55 -10.02 4.45 -4.52
C ILE A 55 -8.53 4.30 -4.84
N GLU A 56 -7.66 4.97 -4.07
CA GLU A 56 -6.21 4.87 -4.24
C GLU A 56 -5.72 3.45 -3.92
N PHE A 57 -6.30 2.83 -2.89
CA PHE A 57 -6.01 1.45 -2.56
C PHE A 57 -6.42 0.50 -3.69
N LEU A 58 -7.62 0.65 -4.23
CA LEU A 58 -8.14 -0.22 -5.29
C LEU A 58 -7.33 -0.10 -6.60
N GLU A 59 -6.91 1.11 -6.96
CA GLU A 59 -6.03 1.33 -8.12
C GLU A 59 -4.66 0.70 -7.91
N LYS A 60 -4.08 0.89 -6.71
CA LYS A 60 -2.81 0.28 -6.35
C LYS A 60 -2.90 -1.24 -6.34
N GLU A 61 -3.95 -1.82 -5.78
CA GLU A 61 -4.22 -3.26 -5.76
C GLU A 61 -4.23 -3.83 -7.18
N LYS A 62 -5.02 -3.23 -8.08
CA LYS A 62 -5.10 -3.68 -9.48
C LYS A 62 -3.76 -3.62 -10.20
N GLY A 63 -2.94 -2.61 -9.93
CA GLY A 63 -1.60 -2.47 -10.51
C GLY A 63 -0.60 -3.48 -9.93
N MET A 64 -0.58 -3.62 -8.61
CA MET A 64 0.39 -4.40 -7.85
C MET A 64 0.13 -5.90 -7.91
N LYS A 65 -1.11 -6.32 -8.12
CA LYS A 65 -1.48 -7.72 -8.36
C LYS A 65 -0.76 -8.34 -9.57
N LYS A 66 -0.40 -7.51 -10.58
CA LYS A 66 0.41 -7.96 -11.72
C LYS A 66 1.87 -8.28 -11.35
N LEU A 67 2.34 -7.69 -10.25
CA LEU A 67 3.69 -7.89 -9.72
C LEU A 67 3.70 -8.98 -8.63
N GLY A 68 2.58 -9.68 -8.41
CA GLY A 68 2.46 -10.73 -7.39
C GLY A 68 2.34 -10.21 -5.96
N VAL A 69 2.09 -8.91 -5.77
CA VAL A 69 1.91 -8.29 -4.45
C VAL A 69 0.44 -8.44 -4.03
N CYS A 70 0.20 -8.89 -2.81
CA CYS A 70 -1.16 -9.11 -2.29
C CYS A 70 -1.69 -7.91 -1.50
N ASP A 71 -3.01 -7.90 -1.25
CA ASP A 71 -3.71 -6.82 -0.54
C ASP A 71 -3.14 -6.62 0.88
N LEU A 72 -2.73 -7.71 1.53
CA LEU A 72 -2.08 -7.68 2.84
C LEU A 72 -0.74 -6.95 2.80
N ASP A 73 0.04 -7.11 1.74
CA ASP A 73 1.31 -6.40 1.57
C ASP A 73 1.07 -4.90 1.37
N ILE A 74 0.04 -4.54 0.60
CA ILE A 74 -0.35 -3.14 0.39
C ILE A 74 -0.79 -2.50 1.71
N PHE A 75 -1.53 -3.24 2.53
CA PHE A 75 -1.94 -2.79 3.86
C PHE A 75 -0.74 -2.62 4.80
N ARG A 76 0.15 -3.62 4.87
CA ARG A 76 1.39 -3.55 5.68
C ARG A 76 2.28 -2.40 5.23
N GLU A 77 2.38 -2.15 3.94
CA GLU A 77 3.14 -1.02 3.40
C GLU A 77 2.58 0.34 3.85
N LYS A 78 1.25 0.46 3.95
CA LYS A 78 0.60 1.67 4.48
C LYS A 78 0.98 1.92 5.94
N GLU A 79 1.02 0.88 6.77
CA GLU A 79 1.42 0.98 8.18
C GLU A 79 2.92 1.27 8.35
N LEU A 80 3.78 0.55 7.61
CA LEU A 80 5.22 0.80 7.63
C LEU A 80 5.54 2.25 7.25
N ARG A 81 4.82 2.81 6.28
CA ARG A 81 5.01 4.20 5.87
C ARG A 81 4.70 5.21 6.97
N LYS A 82 3.69 4.95 7.81
CA LYS A 82 3.36 5.82 8.95
C LYS A 82 4.49 5.81 9.97
N LEU A 83 5.10 4.65 10.20
CA LEU A 83 6.18 4.47 11.16
C LEU A 83 7.50 5.10 10.67
N THR A 84 7.82 4.95 9.38
CA THR A 84 9.10 5.42 8.82
C THR A 84 9.09 6.90 8.42
N GLY A 85 7.94 7.58 8.49
CA GLY A 85 7.82 8.97 8.03
C GLY A 85 8.08 9.13 6.52
N MET A 86 7.96 8.04 5.74
CA MET A 86 8.17 8.06 4.29
C MET A 86 7.16 8.98 3.61
N ASN A 87 7.66 9.99 2.91
CA ASN A 87 6.82 11.06 2.34
C ASN A 87 6.14 10.63 1.03
N ARG A 88 4.88 11.04 0.83
CA ARG A 88 4.14 10.91 -0.44
C ARG A 88 4.51 12.00 -1.47
N ARG A 89 5.34 12.98 -1.10
CA ARG A 89 5.80 14.04 -2.00
C ARG A 89 6.43 13.43 -3.25
N LYS A 90 6.26 14.13 -4.37
CA LYS A 90 6.88 13.75 -5.64
C LYS A 90 8.39 13.65 -5.41
N LYS A 91 8.91 12.44 -5.61
CA LYS A 91 10.34 12.16 -5.62
C LYS A 91 10.92 12.85 -6.86
N THR A 92 11.94 13.68 -6.66
CA THR A 92 12.52 14.51 -7.72
C THR A 92 13.85 13.95 -8.19
N THR A 93 14.57 13.27 -7.30
CA THR A 93 15.93 12.77 -7.59
C THR A 93 15.98 11.24 -7.61
N LYS A 94 16.90 10.67 -8.39
CA LYS A 94 17.16 9.22 -8.47
C LYS A 94 17.31 8.55 -7.09
N PRO A 95 18.10 9.08 -6.13
CA PRO A 95 18.18 8.46 -4.80
C PRO A 95 16.83 8.42 -4.08
N GLU A 96 15.99 9.45 -4.20
CA GLU A 96 14.64 9.44 -3.59
C GLU A 96 13.74 8.35 -4.20
N PHE A 97 13.89 8.10 -5.51
CA PHE A 97 13.21 7.00 -6.18
C PHE A 97 13.64 5.64 -5.64
N VAL A 98 14.95 5.42 -5.52
CA VAL A 98 15.52 4.14 -5.10
C VAL A 98 15.30 3.86 -3.61
N PHE A 99 15.64 4.81 -2.75
CA PHE A 99 15.61 4.62 -1.29
C PHE A 99 14.25 4.93 -0.67
N GLY A 100 13.42 5.71 -1.34
CA GLY A 100 12.10 6.08 -0.82
C GLY A 100 12.08 7.20 0.22
N PHE A 101 13.23 7.73 0.59
CA PHE A 101 13.41 8.87 1.50
C PHE A 101 13.77 10.13 0.73
N THR A 102 13.43 11.30 1.28
CA THR A 102 13.88 12.58 0.71
C THR A 102 15.38 12.78 0.92
N SER A 103 16.02 13.62 0.10
CA SER A 103 17.43 13.98 0.31
C SER A 103 17.70 14.49 1.73
N GLU A 104 16.80 15.31 2.26
CA GLU A 104 16.85 15.83 3.63
C GLU A 104 16.78 14.71 4.69
N GLN A 105 15.90 13.71 4.51
CA GLN A 105 15.82 12.56 5.42
C GLN A 105 17.11 11.74 5.39
N MET A 106 17.69 11.52 4.21
CA MET A 106 18.96 10.79 4.08
C MET A 106 20.13 11.54 4.74
N VAL A 107 20.19 12.87 4.59
CA VAL A 107 21.21 13.70 5.24
C VAL A 107 21.04 13.70 6.75
N ARG A 108 19.80 13.81 7.25
CA ARG A 108 19.47 13.72 8.68
C ARG A 108 19.93 12.40 9.27
N ASP A 109 19.56 11.27 8.65
CA ASP A 109 19.97 9.94 9.10
C ASP A 109 21.50 9.79 9.14
N LYS A 110 22.21 10.29 8.11
CA LYS A 110 23.67 10.29 8.08
C LYS A 110 24.26 11.13 9.23
N ALA A 111 23.71 12.32 9.49
CA ALA A 111 24.19 13.20 10.55
C ALA A 111 23.98 12.58 11.94
N ILE A 112 22.81 12.00 12.21
CA ILE A 112 22.48 11.30 13.47
C ILE A 112 23.48 10.16 13.70
N ARG A 113 23.73 9.33 12.68
CA ARG A 113 24.72 8.24 12.78
C ARG A 113 26.13 8.74 13.03
N LEU A 114 26.53 9.88 12.46
CA LEU A 114 27.85 10.46 12.68
C LEU A 114 28.01 11.08 14.07
N LEU A 115 26.94 11.66 14.62
CA LEU A 115 26.91 12.23 15.97
C LEU A 115 26.86 11.15 17.05
N GLY A 116 26.51 9.91 16.69
CA GLY A 116 26.36 8.82 17.65
C GLY A 116 25.15 9.00 18.57
N THR A 117 24.13 9.73 18.12
CA THR A 117 22.90 10.00 18.88
C THR A 117 21.71 9.28 18.25
N SER A 118 20.56 9.33 18.92
CA SER A 118 19.28 8.89 18.37
C SER A 118 18.43 10.06 17.88
N GLU A 119 17.49 9.79 16.97
CA GLU A 119 16.52 10.79 16.51
C GLU A 119 15.65 11.32 17.66
N HIS A 120 15.38 10.45 18.65
CA HIS A 120 14.63 10.83 19.85
C HIS A 120 15.41 11.82 20.72
N GLU A 121 16.70 11.59 20.97
CA GLU A 121 17.53 12.53 21.75
C GLU A 121 17.63 13.89 21.09
N VAL A 122 17.79 13.93 19.76
CA VAL A 122 17.81 15.19 19.01
C VAL A 122 16.48 15.93 19.16
N PHE A 123 15.35 15.21 19.12
CA PHE A 123 14.03 15.79 19.31
C PHE A 123 13.84 16.35 20.73
N GLU A 124 14.21 15.58 21.76
CA GLU A 124 14.10 16.01 23.16
C GLU A 124 14.95 17.25 23.43
N ASP A 125 16.19 17.30 22.94
CA ASP A 125 17.08 18.46 23.05
C ASP A 125 16.49 19.71 22.36
N VAL A 126 15.88 19.55 21.18
CA VAL A 126 15.16 20.65 20.50
C VAL A 126 13.95 21.10 21.31
N CYS A 127 13.13 20.19 21.83
CA CYS A 127 11.98 20.49 22.67
C CYS A 127 12.38 21.22 23.97
N GLN A 128 13.45 20.77 24.60
CA GLN A 128 13.98 21.39 25.81
C GLN A 128 14.45 22.82 25.53
N ARG A 129 15.25 23.04 24.48
CA ARG A 129 15.67 24.38 24.05
C ARG A 129 14.48 25.26 23.73
N ALA A 130 13.53 24.76 22.94
CA ALA A 130 12.33 25.51 22.56
C ALA A 130 11.50 25.92 23.79
N SER A 131 11.38 25.04 24.78
CA SER A 131 10.66 25.32 26.03
C SER A 131 11.36 26.40 26.86
N THR A 132 12.68 26.44 26.83
CA THR A 132 13.46 27.45 27.58
C THR A 132 13.48 28.84 26.93
N LEU A 133 13.14 28.97 25.64
CA LEU A 133 13.13 30.26 24.93
C LEU A 133 12.17 31.28 25.56
N GLY A 134 11.09 30.82 26.21
CA GLY A 134 10.14 31.70 26.91
C GLY A 134 10.56 32.12 28.34
N LEU A 135 11.60 31.51 28.91
CA LEU A 135 12.01 31.73 30.32
C LEU A 135 13.20 32.69 30.45
N GLN A 136 13.91 32.97 29.36
CA GLN A 136 15.12 33.81 29.36
C GLN A 136 14.84 35.32 29.51
N GLN A 137 13.58 35.77 29.47
CA GLN A 137 13.24 37.21 29.50
C GLN A 137 13.15 37.82 30.91
N ASN A 138 13.15 37.02 31.98
CA ASN A 138 12.85 37.51 33.34
C ASN A 138 14.04 37.51 34.33
N PHE A 139 15.24 37.06 33.95
CA PHE A 139 16.36 36.90 34.90
C PHE A 139 17.39 38.04 34.91
N VAL A 140 17.32 39.02 33.99
CA VAL A 140 18.34 40.09 33.89
C VAL A 140 17.96 41.38 34.64
N HIS A 141 16.78 41.48 35.27
CA HIS A 141 16.32 42.72 35.92
C HIS A 141 16.37 42.76 37.46
N TYR A 142 16.90 41.74 38.12
CA TYR A 142 17.11 41.72 39.58
C TYR A 142 18.58 41.45 39.91
N ASN A 143 19.47 42.43 39.73
CA ASN A 143 20.72 42.58 40.52
C ASN A 143 21.55 43.77 40.04
N ARG A 144 21.03 45.00 40.21
CA ARG A 144 21.86 46.20 40.12
C ARG A 144 21.36 47.31 41.03
N LYS A 145 21.45 47.08 42.34
CA LYS A 145 21.50 48.14 43.36
C LYS A 145 22.40 47.67 44.51
N ASN A 146 23.68 47.99 44.39
CA ASN A 146 24.55 48.38 45.51
C ASN A 146 25.21 49.67 45.07
#